data_AF-A0A946ZHI8-F1
#
_entry.id   AF-A0A946ZHI8-F1
#
_cell.length_a   1.000
_cell.length_b   1.000
_cell.length_c   1.000
_cell.angle_alpha   90.00
_cell.angle_beta   90.00
_cell.angle_gamma   90.00
#
_symmetry.space_group_name_H-M   'P 1'
#
loop_
_entity.id
_entity.type
_entity.pdbx_description
1 polymer ?
#
loop_
_entity_poly.entity_id
_entity_poly.type
_entity_poly.pdbx_seq_one_letter_code
_entity_poly.pdbx_strand_id
1 'polypeptide(L)'
;EIRHSDYFPQKPFESLPKKTQDSIFAEAKQNNISFTKLNSDNYLKFLVEELKPFIDSVYPTYSKKESTFVMGSSMGGLISMYAICEYPEIFGGAACLSTHWIGTFTNENNPIPNAFFEYMKAHLPDSNTHKLYFDYGTETLDAMYLSYQSKVSSLLESKGYVHNLKYDGAAHDERSWAARLDVPISFLLRKEIE
;
A
#
# COMPACT_ATOMS: atom_id res chain seq x y z
N GLU A 1 20.15 -1.76 -0.92
CA GLU A 1 18.74 -2.20 -0.90
C GLU A 1 17.91 -1.13 -1.62
N ILE A 2 17.10 -1.49 -2.62
CA ILE A 2 16.35 -0.54 -3.47
C ILE A 2 14.86 -0.41 -3.09
N ARG A 3 14.43 -1.12 -2.05
CA ARG A 3 13.02 -1.19 -1.61
C ARG A 3 12.39 0.19 -1.39
N HIS A 4 13.13 1.13 -0.81
CA HIS A 4 12.61 2.49 -0.60
C HIS A 4 12.32 3.22 -1.92
N SER A 5 13.13 3.00 -2.95
CA SER A 5 12.88 3.56 -4.27
C SER A 5 11.71 2.89 -4.97
N ASP A 6 11.60 1.56 -4.89
CA ASP A 6 10.60 0.81 -5.64
C ASP A 6 9.21 0.80 -5.00
N TYR A 7 9.11 0.91 -3.66
CA TYR A 7 7.83 0.68 -2.97
C TYR A 7 7.18 1.97 -2.47
N PHE A 8 7.86 3.11 -2.59
CA PHE A 8 7.33 4.39 -2.15
C PHE A 8 6.52 5.04 -3.28
N PRO A 9 5.21 5.30 -3.09
CA PRO A 9 4.32 5.79 -4.15
C PRO A 9 4.84 7.09 -4.79
N GLN A 10 5.24 7.01 -6.06
CA GLN A 10 6.00 8.06 -6.72
C GLN A 10 5.16 9.29 -7.04
N LYS A 11 4.04 9.15 -7.77
CA LYS A 11 3.16 10.28 -8.13
C LYS A 11 2.67 11.10 -6.93
N PRO A 12 2.17 10.51 -5.82
CA PRO A 12 1.77 11.33 -4.68
C PRO A 12 2.96 12.03 -4.02
N PHE A 13 4.14 11.41 -3.95
CA PHE A 13 5.33 12.11 -3.45
C PHE A 13 5.73 13.28 -4.36
N GLU A 14 5.71 13.07 -5.67
CA GLU A 14 6.05 14.10 -6.66
C GLU A 14 5.03 15.25 -6.70
N SER A 15 3.83 15.07 -6.15
CA SER A 15 2.84 16.14 -5.96
C SER A 15 3.22 17.15 -4.87
N LEU A 16 4.12 16.78 -3.95
CA LEU A 16 4.61 17.69 -2.90
C LEU A 16 5.45 18.81 -3.51
N PRO A 17 5.52 20.00 -2.87
CA PRO A 17 6.43 21.05 -3.32
C PRO A 17 7.88 20.55 -3.40
N LYS A 18 8.62 20.96 -4.44
CA LYS A 18 10.00 20.48 -4.68
C LYS A 18 10.91 20.66 -3.47
N LYS A 19 10.81 21.80 -2.77
CA LYS A 19 11.55 22.06 -1.53
C LYS A 19 11.26 21.01 -0.43
N THR A 20 10.01 20.56 -0.33
CA THR A 20 9.59 19.53 0.62
C THR A 20 10.18 18.18 0.24
N GLN A 21 10.09 17.80 -1.04
CA GLN A 21 10.71 16.56 -1.55
C GLN A 21 12.22 16.52 -1.26
N ASP A 22 12.93 17.61 -1.58
CA ASP A 22 14.38 17.71 -1.38
C ASP A 22 14.76 17.64 0.11
N SER A 23 13.93 18.20 0.99
CA SER A 23 14.13 18.11 2.45
C SER A 23 13.97 16.68 2.95
N ILE A 24 12.96 15.94 2.47
CA ILE A 24 12.74 14.55 2.83
C ILE A 24 13.89 13.66 2.34
N PHE A 25 14.37 13.86 1.11
CA PHE A 25 15.54 13.13 0.61
C PHE A 25 16.81 13.43 1.42
N ALA A 26 17.01 14.68 1.85
CA ALA A 26 18.13 15.05 2.70
C ALA A 26 18.05 14.38 4.09
N GLU A 27 16.87 14.37 4.71
CA GLU A 27 16.63 13.69 6.00
C GLU A 27 16.84 12.18 5.88
N ALA A 28 16.30 11.55 4.82
CA ALA A 28 16.49 10.13 4.58
C ALA A 28 17.99 9.78 4.45
N LYS A 29 18.74 10.59 3.72
CA LYS A 29 20.20 10.44 3.58
C LYS A 29 20.92 10.59 4.92
N GLN A 30 20.53 11.54 5.77
CA GLN A 30 21.11 11.71 7.11
C GLN A 30 20.86 10.49 8.00
N ASN A 31 19.73 9.81 7.81
CA ASN A 31 19.37 8.59 8.53
C ASN A 31 19.87 7.30 7.85
N ASN A 32 20.78 7.40 6.88
CA ASN A 32 21.33 6.27 6.11
C ASN A 32 20.27 5.43 5.36
N ILE A 33 19.14 6.04 5.03
CA ILE A 33 18.11 5.43 4.20
C ILE A 33 18.48 5.67 2.74
N SER A 34 18.61 4.60 1.97
CA SER A 34 18.84 4.66 0.52
C SER A 34 17.57 5.07 -0.22
N PHE A 35 17.21 6.36 -0.09
CA PHE A 35 16.03 6.99 -0.67
C PHE A 35 16.44 8.29 -1.34
N THR A 36 16.97 8.20 -2.56
CA THR A 36 17.47 9.36 -3.32
C THR A 36 16.77 9.56 -4.66
N LYS A 37 16.04 8.53 -5.11
CA LYS A 37 15.16 8.56 -6.27
C LYS A 37 14.01 7.59 -6.04
N LEU A 38 12.89 7.86 -6.71
CA LEU A 38 11.73 7.00 -6.75
C LEU A 38 11.75 6.19 -8.04
N ASN A 39 11.18 4.98 -7.97
CA ASN A 39 11.14 4.04 -9.08
C ASN A 39 9.87 3.16 -9.02
N SER A 40 8.89 3.51 -8.18
CA SER A 40 7.70 2.69 -8.00
C SER A 40 6.88 2.55 -9.27
N ASP A 41 6.86 3.57 -10.12
CA ASP A 41 6.13 3.50 -11.40
C ASP A 41 6.74 2.45 -12.32
N ASN A 42 8.07 2.38 -12.40
CA ASN A 42 8.76 1.34 -13.18
C ASN A 42 8.64 -0.04 -12.53
N TYR A 43 8.65 -0.11 -11.19
CA TYR A 43 8.41 -1.36 -10.48
C TYR A 43 7.02 -1.92 -10.82
N LEU A 44 5.96 -1.09 -10.74
CA LEU A 44 4.62 -1.52 -11.10
C LEU A 44 4.51 -1.85 -12.59
N LYS A 45 5.15 -1.06 -13.46
CA LYS A 45 5.23 -1.35 -14.90
C LYS A 45 5.83 -2.73 -15.17
N PHE A 46 6.92 -3.08 -14.50
CA PHE A 46 7.52 -4.42 -14.57
C PHE A 46 6.52 -5.50 -14.12
N LEU A 47 5.77 -5.27 -13.02
CA LEU A 47 4.77 -6.24 -12.57
C LEU A 47 3.70 -6.50 -13.63
N VAL A 48 3.16 -5.43 -14.25
CA VAL A 48 2.00 -5.53 -15.14
C VAL A 48 2.36 -5.87 -16.60
N GLU A 49 3.50 -5.40 -17.10
CA GLU A 49 3.91 -5.60 -18.49
C GLU A 49 4.83 -6.80 -18.70
N GLU A 50 5.52 -7.27 -17.65
CA GLU A 50 6.52 -8.35 -17.76
C GLU A 50 6.17 -9.53 -16.86
N LEU A 51 6.12 -9.34 -15.54
CA LEU A 51 6.02 -10.45 -14.59
C LEU A 51 4.68 -11.17 -14.66
N LYS A 52 3.55 -10.43 -14.56
CA LYS A 52 2.22 -11.05 -14.62
C LYS A 52 1.98 -11.75 -15.96
N PRO A 53 2.26 -11.14 -17.14
CA PRO A 53 2.14 -11.83 -18.42
C PRO A 53 2.99 -13.10 -18.51
N PHE A 54 4.22 -13.08 -17.98
CA PHE A 54 5.06 -14.27 -17.92
C PHE A 54 4.41 -15.37 -17.06
N ILE A 55 3.98 -15.04 -15.84
CA ILE A 55 3.33 -16.01 -14.93
C ILE A 55 2.07 -16.61 -15.56
N ASP A 56 1.21 -15.78 -16.15
CA ASP A 56 -0.02 -16.23 -16.83
C ASP A 56 0.25 -17.10 -18.07
N SER A 57 1.42 -16.95 -18.69
CA SER A 57 1.82 -17.78 -19.85
C SER A 57 2.41 -19.13 -19.46
N VAL A 58 3.03 -19.22 -18.28
CA VAL A 58 3.77 -20.42 -17.82
C VAL A 58 2.91 -21.30 -16.91
N TYR A 59 1.99 -20.70 -16.16
CA TYR A 59 1.17 -21.41 -15.17
C TYR A 59 -0.32 -21.29 -15.49
N PRO A 60 -1.14 -22.28 -15.11
CA PRO A 60 -2.59 -22.22 -15.28
C PRO A 60 -3.21 -21.27 -14.23
N THR A 61 -3.24 -19.97 -14.55
CA THR A 61 -3.83 -18.95 -13.68
C THR A 61 -5.25 -18.57 -14.12
N TYR A 62 -6.03 -18.02 -13.19
CA TYR A 62 -7.20 -17.22 -13.54
C TYR A 62 -6.73 -15.79 -13.83
N SER A 63 -6.36 -15.51 -15.08
CA SER A 63 -5.65 -14.28 -15.47
C SER A 63 -6.50 -13.01 -15.49
N LYS A 64 -7.82 -13.14 -15.32
CA LYS A 64 -8.75 -12.00 -15.27
C LYS A 64 -8.53 -11.15 -14.03
N LYS A 65 -8.90 -9.87 -14.14
CA LYS A 65 -8.79 -8.88 -13.08
C LYS A 65 -9.43 -9.36 -11.77
N GLU A 66 -10.61 -9.95 -11.83
CA GLU A 66 -11.39 -10.39 -10.66
C GLU A 66 -10.67 -11.49 -9.84
N SER A 67 -9.62 -12.09 -10.40
CA SER A 67 -8.79 -13.12 -9.76
C SER A 67 -7.32 -12.70 -9.62
N THR A 68 -6.99 -11.44 -9.91
CA THR A 68 -5.64 -10.89 -9.80
C THR A 68 -5.58 -9.93 -8.62
N PHE A 69 -4.72 -10.24 -7.64
CA PHE A 69 -4.59 -9.46 -6.41
C PHE A 69 -3.12 -9.13 -6.12
N VAL A 70 -2.90 -8.03 -5.40
CA VAL A 70 -1.58 -7.60 -4.91
C VAL A 70 -1.62 -7.40 -3.40
N MET A 71 -0.58 -7.81 -2.68
CA MET A 71 -0.54 -7.63 -1.23
C MET A 71 0.87 -7.42 -0.71
N GLY A 72 0.96 -6.78 0.45
CA GLY A 72 2.22 -6.64 1.16
C GLY A 72 2.06 -5.97 2.51
N SER A 73 3.13 -6.01 3.30
CA SER A 73 3.20 -5.36 4.61
C SER A 73 4.10 -4.13 4.59
N SER A 74 3.85 -3.15 5.46
CA SER A 74 4.71 -1.96 5.60
C SER A 74 4.79 -1.18 4.27
N MET A 75 5.99 -0.97 3.73
CA MET A 75 6.17 -0.43 2.38
C MET A 75 5.55 -1.31 1.29
N GLY A 76 5.48 -2.63 1.51
CA GLY A 76 4.75 -3.56 0.65
C GLY A 76 3.25 -3.24 0.60
N GLY A 77 2.69 -2.76 1.72
CA GLY A 77 1.32 -2.25 1.77
C GLY A 77 1.15 -0.95 0.99
N LEU A 78 2.14 -0.04 1.05
CA LEU A 78 2.14 1.20 0.26
C LEU A 78 2.12 0.91 -1.25
N ILE A 79 3.03 0.06 -1.73
CA ILE A 79 3.10 -0.26 -3.15
C ILE A 79 1.89 -1.06 -3.63
N SER A 80 1.27 -1.88 -2.77
CA SER A 80 0.01 -2.58 -3.09
C SER A 80 -1.16 -1.63 -3.19
N MET A 81 -1.27 -0.65 -2.28
CA MET A 81 -2.25 0.44 -2.37
C MET A 81 -2.03 1.26 -3.64
N TYR A 82 -0.78 1.57 -3.98
CA TYR A 82 -0.45 2.33 -5.18
C TYR A 82 -0.77 1.54 -6.46
N ALA A 83 -0.48 0.23 -6.48
CA ALA A 83 -0.76 -0.66 -7.60
C ALA A 83 -2.25 -0.70 -7.98
N ILE A 84 -3.15 -0.81 -7.01
CA ILE A 84 -4.60 -0.83 -7.30
C ILE A 84 -5.14 0.55 -7.71
N CYS A 85 -4.49 1.65 -7.28
CA CYS A 85 -4.82 2.98 -7.76
C CYS A 85 -4.38 3.21 -9.22
N GLU A 86 -3.21 2.70 -9.57
CA GLU A 86 -2.58 2.93 -10.88
C GLU A 86 -3.04 1.96 -11.97
N TYR A 87 -3.32 0.72 -11.60
CA TYR A 87 -3.69 -0.35 -12.52
C TYR A 87 -4.97 -1.08 -12.07
N PRO A 88 -6.09 -0.36 -11.83
CA PRO A 88 -7.34 -0.98 -11.42
C PRO A 88 -7.87 -1.97 -12.47
N GLU A 89 -7.55 -1.81 -13.75
CA GLU A 89 -7.91 -2.77 -14.81
C GLU A 89 -7.16 -4.10 -14.71
N ILE A 90 -6.03 -4.14 -14.00
CA ILE A 90 -5.21 -5.36 -13.80
C ILE A 90 -5.49 -5.99 -12.44
N PHE A 91 -5.48 -5.19 -11.36
CA PHE A 91 -5.64 -5.69 -10.00
C PHE A 91 -7.09 -5.53 -9.54
N GLY A 92 -7.83 -6.64 -9.43
CA GLY A 92 -9.18 -6.65 -8.87
C GLY A 92 -9.23 -6.48 -7.36
N GLY A 93 -8.08 -6.46 -6.69
CA GLY A 93 -8.01 -6.11 -5.29
C GLY A 93 -6.62 -6.05 -4.70
N ALA A 94 -6.53 -5.44 -3.51
CA ALA A 94 -5.29 -5.30 -2.77
C ALA A 94 -5.47 -5.54 -1.27
N ALA A 95 -4.45 -6.10 -0.63
CA ALA A 95 -4.37 -6.21 0.83
C ALA A 95 -3.10 -5.53 1.36
N CYS A 96 -3.28 -4.54 2.23
CA CYS A 96 -2.23 -3.66 2.70
C CYS A 96 -2.09 -3.78 4.21
N LEU A 97 -1.10 -4.55 4.66
CA LEU A 97 -0.92 -4.85 6.07
C LEU A 97 0.02 -3.84 6.71
N SER A 98 -0.38 -3.23 7.83
CA SER A 98 0.49 -2.32 8.60
C SER A 98 1.16 -1.26 7.73
N THR A 99 0.39 -0.66 6.82
CA THR A 99 0.89 0.22 5.77
C THR A 99 1.75 1.34 6.34
N HIS A 100 2.96 1.52 5.80
CA HIS A 100 3.95 2.46 6.30
C HIS A 100 3.66 3.91 5.89
N TRP A 101 2.50 4.45 6.33
CA TRP A 101 1.96 5.75 5.88
C TRP A 101 2.92 6.93 5.98
N ILE A 102 3.82 6.87 6.96
CA ILE A 102 4.73 7.96 7.29
C ILE A 102 5.89 8.03 6.30
N GLY A 103 6.22 6.94 5.60
CA GLY A 103 7.28 6.89 4.60
C GLY A 103 8.72 7.09 5.12
N THR A 104 8.87 7.64 6.32
CA THR A 104 10.12 7.90 7.05
C THR A 104 10.00 7.31 8.47
N PHE A 105 10.69 7.88 9.45
CA PHE A 105 10.55 7.51 10.87
C PHE A 105 10.15 8.69 11.74
N THR A 106 9.50 9.69 11.13
CA THR A 106 9.16 10.98 11.74
C THR A 106 7.68 11.30 11.50
N ASN A 107 6.92 11.50 12.58
CA ASN A 107 5.48 11.80 12.51
C ASN A 107 5.17 13.31 12.52
N GLU A 108 5.97 14.08 13.25
CA GLU A 108 5.71 15.50 13.45
C GLU A 108 5.84 16.27 12.14
N ASN A 109 4.80 17.02 11.79
CA ASN A 109 4.73 17.82 10.56
C ASN A 109 5.03 17.04 9.26
N ASN A 110 4.82 15.72 9.26
CA ASN A 110 5.10 14.87 8.10
C ASN A 110 4.02 15.08 7.01
N PRO A 111 4.39 15.58 5.81
CA PRO A 111 3.43 15.82 4.72
C PRO A 111 3.07 14.56 3.94
N ILE A 112 3.83 13.47 4.07
CA ILE A 112 3.72 12.25 3.27
C ILE A 112 2.34 11.58 3.42
N PRO A 113 1.82 11.32 4.64
CA PRO A 113 0.53 10.66 4.80
C PRO A 113 -0.61 11.38 4.09
N ASN A 114 -0.68 12.72 4.20
CA ASN A 114 -1.74 13.49 3.54
C ASN A 114 -1.64 13.41 2.02
N ALA A 115 -0.43 13.44 1.44
CA ALA A 115 -0.25 13.28 0.00
C ALA A 115 -0.73 11.91 -0.49
N PHE A 116 -0.45 10.85 0.27
CA PHE A 116 -0.97 9.51 -0.03
C PHE A 116 -2.50 9.45 0.07
N PHE A 117 -3.09 10.05 1.10
CA PHE A 117 -4.55 10.04 1.29
C PHE A 117 -5.30 10.83 0.21
N GLU A 118 -4.80 12.00 -0.20
CA GLU A 118 -5.39 12.76 -1.31
C GLU A 118 -5.28 11.99 -2.63
N TYR A 119 -4.17 11.29 -2.83
CA TYR A 119 -4.00 10.46 -4.00
C TYR A 119 -4.96 9.26 -4.01
N MET A 120 -5.10 8.55 -2.88
CA MET A 120 -6.11 7.49 -2.72
C MET A 120 -7.53 8.03 -2.96
N LYS A 121 -7.85 9.21 -2.43
CA LYS A 121 -9.15 9.86 -2.66
C LYS A 121 -9.44 10.12 -4.12
N ALA A 122 -8.42 10.42 -4.92
CA ALA A 122 -8.57 10.65 -6.36
C ALA A 122 -8.59 9.35 -7.19
N HIS A 123 -7.85 8.31 -6.78
CA HIS A 123 -7.54 7.17 -7.65
C HIS A 123 -8.04 5.81 -7.17
N LEU A 124 -8.55 5.68 -5.94
CA LEU A 124 -9.14 4.41 -5.50
C LEU A 124 -10.31 4.02 -6.43
N PRO A 125 -10.35 2.77 -6.94
CA PRO A 125 -11.39 2.34 -7.83
C PRO A 125 -12.71 2.07 -7.08
N ASP A 126 -13.78 1.80 -7.82
CA ASP A 126 -15.11 1.54 -7.27
C ASP A 126 -15.14 0.26 -6.43
N SER A 127 -15.58 0.38 -5.17
CA SER A 127 -15.73 -0.70 -4.20
C SER A 127 -16.69 -1.83 -4.63
N ASN A 128 -17.59 -1.58 -5.58
CA ASN A 128 -18.48 -2.61 -6.12
C ASN A 128 -17.76 -3.56 -7.09
N THR A 129 -16.59 -3.17 -7.59
CA THR A 129 -15.84 -3.93 -8.61
C THR A 129 -14.42 -4.32 -8.17
N HIS A 130 -13.98 -3.82 -7.01
CA HIS A 130 -12.65 -4.07 -6.47
C HIS A 130 -12.69 -4.37 -4.98
N LYS A 131 -11.75 -5.21 -4.53
CA LYS A 131 -11.59 -5.56 -3.12
C LYS A 131 -10.42 -4.82 -2.51
N LEU A 132 -10.62 -4.18 -1.36
CA LEU A 132 -9.54 -3.50 -0.65
C LEU A 132 -9.57 -3.86 0.82
N TYR A 133 -8.43 -4.34 1.32
CA TYR A 133 -8.21 -4.68 2.71
C TYR A 133 -7.06 -3.85 3.26
N PHE A 134 -7.29 -3.24 4.42
CA PHE A 134 -6.24 -2.67 5.25
C PHE A 134 -6.24 -3.33 6.63
N ASP A 135 -5.06 -3.39 7.24
CA ASP A 135 -4.95 -3.58 8.68
C ASP A 135 -3.80 -2.80 9.31
N TYR A 136 -3.81 -2.78 10.64
CA TYR A 136 -2.75 -2.20 11.45
C TYR A 136 -2.71 -2.85 12.85
N GLY A 137 -1.50 -2.96 13.41
CA GLY A 137 -1.28 -3.26 14.82
C GLY A 137 -1.30 -2.00 15.70
N THR A 138 -0.97 -2.15 16.98
CA THR A 138 -0.91 -1.02 17.93
C THR A 138 0.47 -0.79 18.53
N GLU A 139 1.40 -1.72 18.33
CA GLU A 139 2.70 -1.71 18.99
C GLU A 139 3.83 -1.35 18.03
N THR A 140 4.99 -0.98 18.59
CA THR A 140 6.22 -0.70 17.84
C THR A 140 6.01 0.40 16.79
N LEU A 141 6.38 0.17 15.52
CA LEU A 141 6.23 1.17 14.46
C LEU A 141 4.76 1.43 14.11
N ASP A 142 3.86 0.46 14.27
CA ASP A 142 2.43 0.64 13.99
C ASP A 142 1.76 1.65 14.91
N ALA A 143 2.28 1.82 16.13
CA ALA A 143 1.81 2.85 17.06
C ALA A 143 1.90 4.27 16.44
N MET A 144 2.88 4.50 15.56
CA MET A 144 3.03 5.77 14.86
C MET A 144 1.91 6.00 13.83
N TYR A 145 1.24 4.96 13.36
CA TYR A 145 0.17 5.07 12.36
C TYR A 145 -1.18 5.43 12.97
N LEU A 146 -1.35 5.23 14.29
CA LEU A 146 -2.62 5.42 14.99
C LEU A 146 -3.20 6.83 14.83
N SER A 147 -2.34 7.86 14.78
CA SER A 147 -2.75 9.25 14.58
C SER A 147 -3.41 9.52 13.23
N TYR A 148 -3.22 8.63 12.24
CA TYR A 148 -3.80 8.74 10.90
C TYR A 148 -5.01 7.83 10.69
N GLN A 149 -5.32 6.92 11.62
CA GLN A 149 -6.34 5.89 11.41
C GLN A 149 -7.75 6.44 11.22
N SER A 150 -8.11 7.53 11.91
CA SER A 150 -9.40 8.19 11.69
C SER A 150 -9.52 8.73 10.27
N LYS A 151 -8.45 9.35 9.74
CA LYS A 151 -8.41 9.87 8.36
C LYS A 151 -8.50 8.74 7.33
N VAL A 152 -7.73 7.68 7.52
CA VAL A 152 -7.74 6.50 6.62
C VAL A 152 -9.12 5.86 6.62
N SER A 153 -9.71 5.63 7.80
CA SER A 153 -11.02 5.00 7.91
C SER A 153 -12.11 5.85 7.27
N SER A 154 -12.17 7.15 7.55
CA SER A 154 -13.15 8.04 6.91
C SER A 154 -12.98 8.11 5.40
N LEU A 155 -11.75 8.08 4.90
CA LEU A 155 -11.48 8.03 3.46
C LEU A 155 -12.01 6.73 2.84
N LEU A 156 -11.67 5.58 3.41
CA LEU A 156 -12.11 4.27 2.92
C LEU A 156 -13.64 4.16 2.95
N GLU A 157 -14.28 4.56 4.05
CA GLU A 157 -15.74 4.59 4.20
C GLU A 157 -16.39 5.47 3.13
N SER A 158 -15.83 6.67 2.87
CA SER A 158 -16.34 7.57 1.82
C SER A 158 -16.24 6.99 0.40
N LYS A 159 -15.42 5.95 0.22
CA LYS A 159 -15.20 5.21 -1.03
C LYS A 159 -15.92 3.86 -1.06
N GLY A 160 -16.71 3.53 -0.04
CA GLY A 160 -17.44 2.27 0.06
C GLY A 160 -16.60 1.08 0.55
N TYR A 161 -15.35 1.31 0.97
CA TYR A 161 -14.49 0.26 1.53
C TYR A 161 -14.62 0.19 3.05
N VAL A 162 -14.86 -1.01 3.56
CA VAL A 162 -15.18 -1.24 4.99
C VAL A 162 -14.15 -2.08 5.75
N HIS A 163 -13.13 -2.61 5.07
CA HIS A 163 -12.11 -3.47 5.68
C HIS A 163 -10.86 -2.67 6.04
N ASN A 164 -10.84 -2.13 7.27
CA ASN A 164 -9.66 -1.56 7.91
C ASN A 164 -9.56 -2.09 9.35
N LEU A 165 -8.87 -3.22 9.54
CA LEU A 165 -8.92 -3.97 10.79
C LEU A 165 -7.80 -3.59 11.75
N LYS A 166 -8.16 -3.41 13.02
CA LYS A 166 -7.23 -3.15 14.12
C LYS A 166 -6.86 -4.44 14.83
N TYR A 167 -5.57 -4.63 15.11
CA TYR A 167 -5.05 -5.75 15.88
C TYR A 167 -4.31 -5.25 17.14
N ASP A 168 -5.02 -5.19 18.27
CA ASP A 168 -4.45 -4.80 19.56
C ASP A 168 -3.29 -5.72 19.98
N GLY A 169 -2.18 -5.12 20.39
CA GLY A 169 -0.96 -5.82 20.81
C GLY A 169 -0.08 -6.34 19.67
N ALA A 170 -0.51 -6.22 18.42
CA ALA A 170 0.31 -6.63 17.27
C ALA A 170 1.41 -5.61 16.96
N ALA A 171 2.61 -6.11 16.69
CA ALA A 171 3.78 -5.32 16.34
C ALA A 171 3.96 -5.20 14.81
N HIS A 172 4.88 -4.34 14.39
CA HIS A 172 5.30 -4.18 13.01
C HIS A 172 6.39 -5.21 12.66
N ASP A 173 6.05 -6.49 12.71
CA ASP A 173 6.97 -7.60 12.44
C ASP A 173 6.32 -8.76 11.68
N GLU A 174 7.16 -9.62 11.09
CA GLU A 174 6.73 -10.74 10.27
C GLU A 174 5.90 -11.76 11.05
N ARG A 175 6.16 -11.91 12.35
CA ARG A 175 5.39 -12.83 13.21
C ARG A 175 3.95 -12.34 13.38
N SER A 176 3.77 -11.03 13.61
CA SER A 176 2.45 -10.42 13.75
C SER A 176 1.66 -10.48 12.44
N TRP A 177 2.32 -10.25 11.30
CA TRP A 177 1.66 -10.40 9.99
C TRP A 177 1.31 -11.86 9.67
N ALA A 178 2.23 -12.80 9.94
CA ALA A 178 1.98 -14.22 9.72
C ALA A 178 0.81 -14.75 10.56
N ALA A 179 0.66 -14.29 11.80
CA ALA A 179 -0.40 -14.70 12.71
C ALA A 179 -1.82 -14.32 12.23
N ARG A 180 -1.94 -13.38 11.29
CA ARG A 180 -3.23 -12.90 10.76
C ARG A 180 -3.33 -12.95 9.24
N LEU A 181 -2.40 -13.65 8.58
CA LEU A 181 -2.27 -13.65 7.12
C LEU A 181 -3.46 -14.34 6.43
N ASP A 182 -4.10 -15.27 7.12
CA ASP A 182 -5.30 -15.99 6.65
C ASP A 182 -6.49 -15.04 6.41
N VAL A 183 -6.61 -13.96 7.18
CA VAL A 183 -7.71 -13.00 7.08
C VAL A 183 -7.72 -12.25 5.73
N PRO A 184 -6.68 -11.51 5.32
CA PRO A 184 -6.66 -10.82 4.03
C PRO A 184 -6.69 -11.79 2.85
N ILE A 185 -6.02 -12.96 2.96
CA ILE A 185 -6.05 -13.98 1.89
C ILE A 185 -7.48 -14.50 1.70
N SER A 186 -8.17 -14.83 2.79
CA SER A 186 -9.57 -15.27 2.74
C SER A 186 -10.47 -14.18 2.16
N PHE A 187 -10.30 -12.93 2.56
CA PHE A 187 -11.06 -11.80 2.03
C PHE A 187 -10.91 -11.67 0.50
N LEU A 188 -9.66 -11.71 0.00
CA LEU A 188 -9.38 -11.56 -1.43
C LEU A 188 -9.89 -12.76 -2.24
N LEU A 189 -9.57 -13.98 -1.82
CA LEU A 189 -9.83 -15.21 -2.58
C LEU A 189 -11.25 -15.76 -2.43
N ARG A 190 -12.02 -15.30 -1.44
CA ARG A 190 -13.41 -15.76 -1.28
C ARG A 190 -14.23 -15.38 -2.50
N LYS A 191 -14.76 -16.40 -3.19
CA LYS A 191 -15.82 -16.21 -4.19
C LYS A 191 -17.07 -15.76 -3.44
N GLU A 192 -17.69 -14.68 -3.91
CA GLU A 192 -19.07 -14.40 -3.53
C GLU A 192 -19.91 -15.55 -4.09
N ILE A 193 -20.67 -16.19 -3.21
CA ILE A 193 -21.62 -17.22 -3.63
C ILE A 193 -22.82 -16.43 -4.15
N GLU A 194 -22.99 -16.41 -5.47
CA GLU A 194 -24.25 -16.00 -6.11
C GLU A 194 -25.39 -16.96 -5.75
#